data_AF-A0A2M7KT58-F1
#
_entry.id   AF-A0A2M7KT58-F1
#
_cell.length_a   1.000
_cell.length_b   1.000
_cell.length_c   1.000
_cell.angle_alpha   90.00
_cell.angle_beta   90.00
_cell.angle_gamma   90.00
#
_symmetry.space_group_name_H-M   'P 1'
#
loop_
_entity.id
_entity.type
_entity.pdbx_description
1 polymer ?
#
loop_
_entity_poly.entity_id
_entity_poly.type
_entity_poly.pdbx_seq_one_letter_code
_entity_poly.pdbx_strand_id
1 'polypeptide(L)'
;MYTPSSEQIAKAYDQAKEAYAQLGVDTEAAMNTLSATPISLHCWQGDDVGGFESPGSEIGAGLAATGNYPGKARTPAELRQDAEKAFSLIPGKHRFNLHAFYSDLRGRKVERNELEPKHFEDWIVWAEQQGLKLDFNPTYFSHPKAADGFTLSSADEGIRKFWVEHGICCRKIGEAMGRELGSPCVVNVWIPDGYKDLPADRWAPRARLKQSLDEMFAEDLNPEHMRDAIECKLFGIGSESYVTGSHEFYLAYGVANRKMITLDAGHFHPTEGIADKLSAVLTFMDEVLLHVSRGVRWDSDHVVILNDDLRLLAEELVRGGVLDRVHLGLDFFDASINRLAAWVIGTRAMLKSLLLALLQPTQMLKDLELSGDFTARLAIQEDLKTMPAGAVWDRYCEQQGVPAGMGWLEEVRGYEERVLARR
;
A
#
# COMPACT_ATOMS: atom_id res chain seq x y z
N MET A 1 -8.15 -28.52 -5.02
CA MET A 1 -7.26 -28.05 -3.92
C MET A 1 -8.02 -28.14 -2.58
N TYR A 2 -7.45 -27.77 -1.42
CA TYR A 2 -8.22 -27.71 -0.17
C TYR A 2 -9.29 -26.61 -0.29
N THR A 3 -10.56 -27.03 -0.33
CA THR A 3 -11.73 -26.15 -0.46
C THR A 3 -12.81 -26.71 0.47
N PRO A 4 -12.91 -26.21 1.72
CA PRO A 4 -13.85 -26.75 2.69
C PRO A 4 -15.30 -26.42 2.30
N SER A 5 -16.23 -27.32 2.58
CA SER A 5 -17.67 -27.04 2.45
C SER A 5 -18.16 -26.12 3.57
N SER A 6 -19.30 -25.45 3.38
CA SER A 6 -19.93 -24.61 4.41
C SER A 6 -20.17 -25.34 5.73
N GLU A 7 -20.54 -26.62 5.68
CA GLU A 7 -20.71 -27.45 6.88
C GLU A 7 -19.37 -27.69 7.60
N GLN A 8 -18.30 -27.95 6.84
CA GLN A 8 -16.94 -28.10 7.40
C GLN A 8 -16.45 -26.79 8.02
N ILE A 9 -16.68 -25.65 7.35
CA ILE A 9 -16.32 -24.32 7.85
C ILE A 9 -17.07 -24.03 9.16
N ALA A 10 -18.39 -24.21 9.19
CA ALA A 10 -19.21 -23.95 10.38
C ALA A 10 -18.73 -24.78 11.58
N LYS A 11 -18.54 -26.09 11.39
CA LYS A 11 -18.08 -26.98 12.47
C LYS A 11 -16.68 -26.61 12.98
N ALA A 12 -15.74 -26.29 12.09
CA ALA A 12 -14.40 -25.88 12.48
C ALA A 12 -14.41 -24.52 13.21
N TYR A 13 -15.26 -23.60 12.77
CA TYR A 13 -15.43 -22.29 13.38
C TYR A 13 -16.00 -22.38 14.79
N ASP A 14 -17.01 -23.21 15.04
CA ASP A 14 -17.60 -23.37 16.37
C ASP A 14 -16.53 -23.79 17.41
N GLN A 15 -15.66 -24.73 17.04
CA GLN A 15 -14.55 -25.17 17.88
C GLN A 15 -13.52 -24.06 18.11
N ALA A 16 -13.18 -23.31 17.06
CA ALA A 16 -12.25 -22.18 17.18
C ALA A 16 -12.81 -21.06 18.05
N LYS A 17 -14.10 -20.74 17.90
CA LYS A 17 -14.82 -19.74 18.70
C LYS A 17 -14.77 -20.11 20.18
N GLU A 18 -15.04 -21.37 20.53
CA GLU A 18 -14.91 -21.85 21.91
C GLU A 18 -13.48 -21.75 22.45
N ALA A 19 -12.47 -22.09 21.65
CA ALA A 19 -11.06 -22.01 22.05
C ALA A 19 -10.62 -20.56 22.32
N TYR A 20 -10.97 -19.61 21.46
CA TYR A 20 -10.65 -18.19 21.66
C TYR A 20 -11.44 -17.57 22.82
N ALA A 21 -12.69 -18.00 23.04
CA ALA A 21 -13.49 -17.53 24.16
C ALA A 21 -12.86 -17.87 25.53
N GLN A 22 -12.11 -18.98 25.64
CA GLN A 22 -11.36 -19.33 26.86
C GLN A 22 -10.25 -18.33 27.18
N LEU A 23 -9.76 -17.58 26.18
CA LEU A 23 -8.79 -16.49 26.33
C LEU A 23 -9.47 -15.12 26.46
N GLY A 24 -10.80 -15.07 26.50
CA GLY A 24 -11.57 -13.82 26.51
C GLY A 24 -11.59 -13.08 25.17
N VAL A 25 -11.32 -13.78 24.06
CA VAL A 25 -11.29 -13.20 22.70
C VAL A 25 -12.61 -13.49 21.99
N ASP A 26 -13.24 -12.44 21.44
CA ASP A 26 -14.45 -12.53 20.61
C ASP A 26 -14.09 -12.58 19.12
N THR A 27 -14.26 -13.74 18.50
CA THR A 27 -13.96 -13.96 17.09
C THR A 27 -14.91 -13.21 16.14
N GLU A 28 -16.15 -12.95 16.55
CA GLU A 28 -17.10 -12.20 15.72
C GLU A 28 -16.74 -10.71 15.72
N ALA A 29 -16.39 -10.16 16.88
CA ALA A 29 -15.88 -8.79 16.98
C ALA A 29 -14.58 -8.60 16.17
N ALA A 30 -13.68 -9.59 16.19
CA ALA A 30 -12.46 -9.59 15.38
C ALA A 30 -12.79 -9.55 13.87
N MET A 31 -13.69 -10.41 13.39
CA MET A 31 -14.11 -10.42 11.98
C MET A 31 -14.80 -9.11 11.56
N ASN A 32 -15.63 -8.53 12.43
CA ASN A 32 -16.29 -7.25 12.16
C ASN A 32 -15.29 -6.10 12.05
N THR A 33 -14.29 -6.05 12.93
CA THR A 33 -13.21 -5.06 12.88
C THR A 33 -12.40 -5.21 11.60
N LEU A 34 -12.09 -6.45 11.21
CA LEU A 34 -11.38 -6.75 9.97
C LEU A 34 -12.16 -6.29 8.73
N SER A 35 -13.48 -6.51 8.69
CA SER A 35 -14.35 -6.02 7.59
C SER A 35 -14.37 -4.49 7.47
N ALA A 36 -14.19 -3.78 8.57
CA ALA A 36 -14.16 -2.32 8.60
C ALA A 36 -12.78 -1.73 8.26
N THR A 37 -11.75 -2.56 8.09
CA THR A 37 -10.37 -2.13 7.84
C THR A 37 -10.04 -2.25 6.34
N PRO A 38 -10.10 -1.16 5.56
CA PRO A 38 -9.79 -1.22 4.14
C PRO A 38 -8.29 -1.35 3.89
N ILE A 39 -7.92 -2.02 2.79
CA ILE A 39 -6.56 -2.04 2.25
C ILE A 39 -6.61 -1.36 0.89
N SER A 40 -5.64 -0.49 0.61
CA SER A 40 -5.48 0.19 -0.67
C SER A 40 -4.56 -0.63 -1.57
N LEU A 41 -5.14 -1.22 -2.62
CA LEU A 41 -4.40 -2.02 -3.59
C LEU A 41 -3.77 -1.09 -4.62
N HIS A 42 -2.47 -1.20 -4.80
CA HIS A 42 -1.73 -0.46 -5.82
C HIS A 42 -2.08 -0.91 -7.24
N CYS A 43 -2.38 0.04 -8.12
CA CYS A 43 -2.75 -0.26 -9.50
C CYS A 43 -1.59 -0.82 -10.33
N TRP A 44 -0.34 -0.51 -9.96
CA TRP A 44 0.83 -0.76 -10.79
C TRP A 44 1.29 -2.21 -10.86
N GLN A 45 0.83 -3.08 -9.96
CA GLN A 45 1.06 -4.52 -10.08
C GLN A 45 0.34 -5.11 -11.30
N GLY A 46 -0.70 -4.46 -11.84
CA GLY A 46 -1.49 -4.99 -12.95
C GLY A 46 -0.82 -4.90 -14.32
N ASP A 47 0.14 -4.01 -14.49
CA ASP A 47 0.79 -3.72 -15.77
C ASP A 47 2.32 -3.52 -15.68
N ASP A 48 2.91 -3.90 -14.55
CA ASP A 48 4.34 -3.75 -14.25
C ASP A 48 4.78 -2.29 -14.20
N VAL A 49 4.03 -1.42 -13.52
CA VAL A 49 4.38 0.01 -13.41
C VAL A 49 4.47 0.67 -14.79
N GLY A 50 3.70 0.16 -15.77
CA GLY A 50 3.77 0.59 -17.16
C GLY A 50 3.10 1.94 -17.39
N GLY A 51 1.94 2.15 -16.77
CA GLY A 51 1.10 3.32 -17.01
C GLY A 51 0.51 3.36 -18.43
N PHE A 52 -0.29 4.39 -18.69
CA PHE A 52 -0.98 4.58 -19.98
C PHE A 52 -0.58 5.86 -20.70
N GLU A 53 0.26 6.70 -20.09
CA GLU A 53 0.80 7.92 -20.68
C GLU A 53 1.75 7.65 -21.85
N SER A 54 2.62 6.64 -21.72
CA SER A 54 3.64 6.30 -22.74
C SER A 54 3.78 4.78 -22.89
N PRO A 55 2.83 4.11 -23.58
CA PRO A 55 2.84 2.66 -23.72
C PRO A 55 4.17 2.14 -24.26
N GLY A 56 4.82 1.24 -23.52
CA GLY A 56 6.09 0.61 -23.91
C GLY A 56 7.36 1.34 -23.49
N SER A 57 7.28 2.44 -22.72
CA SER A 57 8.46 3.01 -22.06
C SER A 57 9.02 2.06 -21.01
N GLU A 58 10.35 2.00 -20.89
CA GLU A 58 11.01 1.25 -19.82
C GLU A 58 10.80 1.93 -18.46
N ILE A 59 10.68 1.11 -17.42
CA ILE A 59 10.64 1.58 -16.03
C ILE A 59 12.02 2.13 -15.67
N GLY A 60 12.06 3.36 -15.15
CA GLY A 60 13.29 4.00 -14.71
C GLY A 60 13.32 4.29 -13.21
N ALA A 61 14.31 5.09 -12.82
CA ALA A 61 14.39 5.73 -11.50
C ALA A 61 14.51 4.77 -10.30
N GLY A 62 15.22 3.66 -10.50
CA GLY A 62 15.56 2.70 -9.45
C GLY A 62 14.50 1.68 -9.10
N LEU A 63 13.36 1.71 -9.80
CA LEU A 63 12.35 0.67 -9.78
C LEU A 63 12.69 -0.38 -10.84
N ALA A 64 12.42 -1.66 -10.54
CA ALA A 64 12.59 -2.72 -11.52
C ALA A 64 11.57 -3.84 -11.33
N ALA A 65 10.59 -3.92 -12.24
CA ALA A 65 9.68 -5.06 -12.31
C ALA A 65 10.43 -6.27 -12.90
N THR A 66 10.63 -7.30 -12.08
CA THR A 66 11.42 -8.48 -12.48
C THR A 66 10.50 -9.65 -12.84
N GLY A 67 10.68 -10.18 -14.05
CA GLY A 67 9.87 -11.26 -14.61
C GLY A 67 9.14 -10.83 -15.87
N ASN A 68 8.60 -11.79 -16.62
CA ASN A 68 7.91 -11.57 -17.89
C ASN A 68 6.65 -12.45 -18.00
N TYR A 69 5.92 -12.59 -16.90
CA TYR A 69 4.71 -13.41 -16.87
C TYR A 69 3.66 -12.81 -17.83
N PRO A 70 3.00 -13.60 -18.69
CA PRO A 70 2.10 -13.07 -19.72
C PRO A 70 0.81 -12.46 -19.12
N GLY A 71 0.06 -11.74 -19.95
CA GLY A 71 -1.30 -11.30 -19.62
C GLY A 71 -1.42 -9.97 -18.87
N LYS A 72 -0.34 -9.19 -18.76
CA LYS A 72 -0.39 -7.85 -18.14
C LYS A 72 -1.45 -6.96 -18.80
N ALA A 73 -2.07 -6.08 -18.01
CA ALA A 73 -2.99 -5.08 -18.55
C ALA A 73 -2.22 -4.09 -19.45
N ARG A 74 -2.86 -3.66 -20.54
CA ARG A 74 -2.29 -2.73 -21.53
C ARG A 74 -3.14 -1.48 -21.70
N THR A 75 -4.32 -1.45 -21.07
CA THR A 75 -5.27 -0.35 -21.15
C THR A 75 -5.94 -0.14 -19.79
N PRO A 76 -6.50 1.06 -19.52
CA PRO A 76 -7.29 1.30 -18.31
C PRO A 76 -8.42 0.30 -18.13
N ALA A 77 -9.08 -0.11 -19.22
CA ALA A 77 -10.18 -1.06 -19.18
C ALA A 77 -9.73 -2.48 -18.79
N GLU A 78 -8.61 -2.97 -19.34
CA GLU A 78 -8.03 -4.26 -18.94
C GLU A 78 -7.62 -4.23 -17.46
N LEU A 79 -7.01 -3.12 -17.00
CA LEU A 79 -6.58 -2.99 -15.60
C LEU A 79 -7.75 -2.98 -14.61
N ARG A 80 -8.83 -2.25 -14.93
CA ARG A 80 -10.07 -2.28 -14.15
C ARG A 80 -10.67 -3.69 -14.08
N GLN A 81 -10.71 -4.38 -15.22
CA GLN A 81 -11.25 -5.75 -15.30
C GLN A 81 -10.42 -6.75 -14.46
N ASP A 82 -9.10 -6.59 -14.45
CA ASP A 82 -8.20 -7.41 -13.64
C ASP A 82 -8.38 -7.11 -12.14
N ALA A 83 -8.48 -5.83 -11.78
CA ALA A 83 -8.71 -5.39 -10.40
C ALA A 83 -10.07 -5.88 -9.87
N GLU A 84 -11.15 -5.79 -10.67
CA GLU A 84 -12.46 -6.35 -10.33
C GLU A 84 -12.39 -7.84 -10.01
N LYS A 85 -11.65 -8.61 -10.82
CA LYS A 85 -11.46 -10.04 -10.55
C LYS A 85 -10.64 -10.28 -9.28
N ALA A 86 -9.64 -9.45 -8.99
CA ALA A 86 -8.90 -9.54 -7.73
C ALA A 86 -9.82 -9.24 -6.53
N PHE A 87 -10.59 -8.15 -6.57
CA PHE A 87 -11.54 -7.79 -5.52
C PHE A 87 -12.60 -8.87 -5.29
N SER A 88 -13.05 -9.58 -6.33
CA SER A 88 -13.99 -10.70 -6.17
C SER A 88 -13.43 -11.90 -5.39
N LEU A 89 -12.12 -11.92 -5.09
CA LEU A 89 -11.42 -13.02 -4.40
C LEU A 89 -10.85 -12.58 -3.04
N ILE A 90 -10.98 -11.30 -2.70
CA ILE A 90 -10.44 -10.71 -1.48
C ILE A 90 -11.61 -10.29 -0.58
N PRO A 91 -11.66 -10.76 0.68
CA PRO A 91 -12.78 -10.46 1.57
C PRO A 91 -12.73 -9.03 2.14
N GLY A 92 -13.84 -8.30 2.02
CA GLY A 92 -14.00 -6.96 2.59
C GLY A 92 -14.24 -5.88 1.53
N LYS A 93 -14.24 -4.62 1.97
CA LYS A 93 -14.31 -3.44 1.10
C LYS A 93 -13.00 -2.68 1.16
N HIS A 94 -12.47 -2.32 0.00
CA HIS A 94 -11.09 -1.90 -0.15
C HIS A 94 -10.98 -0.63 -0.98
N ARG A 95 -9.74 -0.15 -1.14
CA ARG A 95 -9.41 1.03 -1.92
C ARG A 95 -8.53 0.63 -3.10
N PHE A 96 -8.42 1.51 -4.08
CA PHE A 96 -7.51 1.35 -5.21
C PHE A 96 -6.60 2.57 -5.31
N ASN A 97 -5.29 2.34 -5.27
CA ASN A 97 -4.28 3.38 -5.25
C ASN A 97 -3.74 3.61 -6.67
N LEU A 98 -3.98 4.80 -7.21
CA LEU A 98 -3.65 5.18 -8.57
C LEU A 98 -2.38 6.04 -8.61
N HIS A 99 -1.64 5.95 -9.72
CA HIS A 99 -0.59 6.91 -10.03
C HIS A 99 -1.02 7.82 -11.19
N ALA A 100 -0.42 9.00 -11.29
CA ALA A 100 -0.79 10.00 -12.29
C ALA A 100 -0.63 9.54 -13.75
N PHE A 101 0.39 8.76 -14.07
CA PHE A 101 0.55 8.16 -15.41
C PHE A 101 -0.48 7.07 -15.78
N TYR A 102 -1.41 6.71 -14.88
CA TYR A 102 -2.60 5.89 -15.19
C TYR A 102 -3.80 6.72 -15.67
N SER A 103 -3.60 8.01 -15.95
CA SER A 103 -4.60 8.89 -16.55
C SER A 103 -5.18 8.29 -17.83
N ASP A 104 -6.50 8.40 -18.02
CA ASP A 104 -7.16 8.03 -19.27
C ASP A 104 -7.18 9.24 -20.22
N LEU A 105 -6.13 9.35 -21.05
CA LEU A 105 -5.98 10.47 -21.98
C LEU A 105 -6.73 10.26 -23.30
N ARG A 106 -7.32 9.08 -23.54
CA ARG A 106 -8.03 8.71 -24.77
C ARG A 106 -7.22 9.01 -26.05
N GLY A 107 -5.91 8.72 -25.99
CA GLY A 107 -4.97 8.93 -27.10
C GLY A 107 -4.47 10.37 -27.27
N ARG A 108 -4.88 11.31 -26.40
CA ARG A 108 -4.30 12.67 -26.37
C ARG A 108 -2.98 12.67 -25.61
N LYS A 109 -2.08 13.56 -25.99
CA LYS A 109 -0.89 13.86 -25.20
C LYS A 109 -1.20 15.03 -24.27
N VAL A 110 -0.99 14.83 -22.98
CA VAL A 110 -1.12 15.86 -21.92
C VAL A 110 0.13 15.75 -21.06
N GLU A 111 0.81 16.88 -20.81
CA GLU A 111 2.00 16.88 -19.96
C GLU A 111 1.59 16.68 -18.48
N ARG A 112 2.47 16.09 -17.67
CA ARG A 112 2.15 15.76 -16.27
C ARG A 112 1.73 16.97 -15.42
N ASN A 113 2.31 18.13 -15.67
CA ASN A 113 1.95 19.39 -14.99
C ASN A 113 0.65 20.02 -15.51
N GLU A 114 -0.02 19.40 -16.48
CA GLU A 114 -1.30 19.83 -17.05
C GLU A 114 -2.43 18.81 -16.80
N LEU A 115 -2.18 17.79 -15.97
CA LEU A 115 -3.21 16.82 -15.60
C LEU A 115 -4.31 17.48 -14.76
N GLU A 116 -5.54 17.03 -14.96
CA GLU A 116 -6.74 17.56 -14.35
C GLU A 116 -7.67 16.40 -13.93
N PRO A 117 -8.64 16.63 -13.01
CA PRO A 117 -9.61 15.60 -12.60
C PRO A 117 -10.32 14.88 -13.75
N LYS A 118 -10.59 15.58 -14.87
CA LYS A 118 -11.25 14.99 -16.05
C LYS A 118 -10.46 13.83 -16.68
N HIS A 119 -9.15 13.74 -16.45
CA HIS A 119 -8.33 12.62 -16.93
C HIS A 119 -8.44 11.36 -16.06
N PHE A 120 -9.17 11.44 -14.94
CA PHE A 120 -9.45 10.36 -14.00
C PHE A 120 -10.95 10.14 -13.79
N GLU A 121 -11.81 10.78 -14.57
CA GLU A 121 -13.28 10.66 -14.44
C GLU A 121 -13.74 9.20 -14.57
N ASP A 122 -13.23 8.47 -15.56
CA ASP A 122 -13.57 7.05 -15.77
C ASP A 122 -13.11 6.17 -14.60
N TRP A 123 -12.03 6.55 -13.89
CA TRP A 123 -11.58 5.88 -12.67
C TRP A 123 -12.50 6.15 -11.48
N ILE A 124 -12.93 7.40 -11.31
CA ILE A 124 -13.84 7.82 -10.24
C ILE A 124 -15.20 7.12 -10.42
N VAL A 125 -15.76 7.15 -11.63
CA VAL A 125 -17.03 6.49 -11.97
C VAL A 125 -16.93 4.98 -11.74
N TRP A 126 -15.84 4.35 -12.17
CA TRP A 126 -15.61 2.93 -11.92
C TRP A 126 -15.52 2.62 -10.42
N ALA A 127 -14.76 3.41 -9.65
CA ALA A 127 -14.61 3.19 -8.22
C ALA A 127 -15.95 3.31 -7.49
N GLU A 128 -16.77 4.31 -7.85
CA GLU A 128 -18.12 4.46 -7.31
C GLU A 128 -18.99 3.23 -7.59
N GLN A 129 -18.99 2.73 -8.83
CA GLN A 129 -19.76 1.55 -9.24
C GLN A 129 -19.34 0.27 -8.50
N GLN A 130 -18.03 0.13 -8.22
CA GLN A 130 -17.48 -1.00 -7.45
C GLN A 130 -17.58 -0.79 -5.93
N GLY A 131 -18.06 0.36 -5.46
CA GLY A 131 -18.10 0.71 -4.03
C GLY A 131 -16.70 0.88 -3.41
N LEU A 132 -15.69 1.18 -4.23
CA LEU A 132 -14.31 1.42 -3.84
C LEU A 132 -14.09 2.91 -3.52
N LYS A 133 -13.00 3.18 -2.80
CA LYS A 133 -12.43 4.53 -2.67
C LYS A 133 -11.07 4.58 -3.38
N LEU A 134 -10.58 5.78 -3.67
CA LEU A 134 -9.34 5.97 -4.42
C LEU A 134 -8.28 6.70 -3.59
N ASP A 135 -7.05 6.24 -3.71
CA ASP A 135 -5.83 6.94 -3.29
C ASP A 135 -5.00 7.30 -4.53
N PHE A 136 -4.06 8.24 -4.38
CA PHE A 136 -3.40 8.84 -5.51
C PHE A 136 -1.92 9.14 -5.27
N ASN A 137 -1.15 9.21 -6.36
CA ASN A 137 0.28 9.50 -6.32
C ASN A 137 0.67 10.31 -7.56
N PRO A 138 1.32 11.48 -7.42
CA PRO A 138 2.04 12.07 -8.53
C PRO A 138 3.17 11.13 -8.99
N THR A 139 3.46 11.08 -10.29
CA THR A 139 4.48 10.20 -10.87
C THR A 139 5.71 11.03 -11.20
N TYR A 140 6.79 10.89 -10.41
CA TYR A 140 8.06 11.63 -10.58
C TYR A 140 9.16 10.84 -11.31
N PHE A 141 8.81 9.77 -12.02
CA PHE A 141 9.76 8.86 -12.67
C PHE A 141 9.31 8.46 -14.07
N SER A 142 10.14 7.73 -14.82
CA SER A 142 9.85 7.30 -16.20
C SER A 142 9.40 8.46 -17.09
N HIS A 143 10.16 9.56 -17.06
CA HIS A 143 9.86 10.78 -17.81
C HIS A 143 11.16 11.48 -18.23
N PRO A 144 11.22 12.13 -19.42
CA PRO A 144 12.44 12.84 -19.86
C PRO A 144 12.95 13.88 -18.87
N LYS A 145 12.04 14.59 -18.17
CA LYS A 145 12.39 15.57 -17.12
C LYS A 145 12.79 14.95 -15.77
N ALA A 146 12.89 13.63 -15.67
CA ALA A 146 13.44 12.90 -14.52
C ALA A 146 14.70 12.08 -14.89
N ALA A 147 15.14 12.14 -16.15
CA ALA A 147 16.22 11.29 -16.66
C ALA A 147 17.58 11.53 -15.97
N ASP A 148 17.82 12.75 -15.47
CA ASP A 148 19.05 13.11 -14.76
C ASP A 148 19.06 12.62 -13.29
N GLY A 149 18.02 11.90 -12.85
CA GLY A 149 17.90 11.39 -11.48
C GLY A 149 17.46 12.45 -10.46
N PHE A 150 16.95 13.60 -10.92
CA PHE A 150 16.44 14.68 -10.06
C PHE A 150 15.14 15.27 -10.59
N THR A 151 14.19 15.51 -9.68
CA THR A 151 12.88 16.10 -9.94
C THR A 151 12.64 17.32 -9.06
N LEU A 152 11.96 17.16 -7.91
CA LEU A 152 11.68 18.23 -6.95
C LEU A 152 12.94 18.85 -6.34
N SER A 153 14.08 18.18 -6.43
CA SER A 153 15.38 18.71 -5.98
C SER A 153 16.35 19.03 -7.12
N SER A 154 15.85 19.08 -8.36
CA SER A 154 16.65 19.47 -9.52
C SER A 154 17.25 20.87 -9.35
N ALA A 155 18.50 21.03 -9.79
CA ALA A 155 19.17 22.33 -9.85
C ALA A 155 18.68 23.17 -11.04
N ASP A 156 18.07 22.54 -12.04
CA ASP A 156 17.39 23.23 -13.13
C ASP A 156 16.01 23.71 -12.65
N GLU A 157 15.83 25.03 -12.59
CA GLU A 157 14.60 25.68 -12.16
C GLU A 157 13.39 25.26 -12.99
N GLY A 158 13.56 25.11 -14.32
CA GLY A 158 12.48 24.71 -15.21
C GLY A 158 12.03 23.27 -14.99
N ILE A 159 12.96 22.36 -14.69
CA ILE A 159 12.63 20.98 -14.29
C ILE A 159 11.96 20.96 -12.92
N ARG A 160 12.52 21.68 -11.93
CA ARG A 160 11.96 21.72 -10.58
C ARG A 160 10.52 22.25 -10.59
N LYS A 161 10.30 23.39 -11.26
CA LYS A 161 8.98 24.02 -11.39
C LYS A 161 7.96 23.10 -12.05
N PHE A 162 8.33 22.39 -13.12
CA PHE A 162 7.46 21.41 -13.76
C PHE A 162 6.97 20.34 -12.78
N TRP A 163 7.86 19.82 -11.92
CA TRP A 163 7.50 18.80 -10.94
C TRP A 163 6.69 19.36 -9.76
N VAL A 164 6.95 20.59 -9.33
CA VAL A 164 6.11 21.28 -8.34
C VAL A 164 4.68 21.47 -8.88
N GLU A 165 4.54 21.96 -10.12
CA GLU A 165 3.24 22.11 -10.78
C GLU A 165 2.51 20.76 -10.94
N HIS A 166 3.22 19.69 -11.29
CA HIS A 166 2.67 18.34 -11.34
C HIS A 166 2.11 17.88 -9.99
N GLY A 167 2.86 18.09 -8.90
CA GLY A 167 2.41 17.78 -7.55
C GLY A 167 1.12 18.54 -7.19
N ILE A 168 1.05 19.84 -7.50
CA ILE A 168 -0.14 20.68 -7.28
C ILE A 168 -1.35 20.14 -8.06
N CYS A 169 -1.18 19.80 -9.35
CA CYS A 169 -2.25 19.20 -10.14
C CYS A 169 -2.76 17.88 -9.54
N CYS A 170 -1.84 17.04 -9.06
CA CYS A 170 -2.21 15.75 -8.44
C CYS A 170 -2.96 15.92 -7.12
N ARG A 171 -2.62 16.94 -6.32
CA ARG A 171 -3.40 17.28 -5.12
C ARG A 171 -4.84 17.65 -5.48
N LYS A 172 -5.06 18.44 -6.53
CA LYS A 172 -6.41 18.78 -7.03
C LYS A 172 -7.18 17.58 -7.57
N ILE A 173 -6.49 16.63 -8.19
CA ILE A 173 -7.08 15.35 -8.61
C ILE A 173 -7.51 14.53 -7.39
N GLY A 174 -6.65 14.40 -6.38
CA GLY A 174 -6.98 13.74 -5.12
C GLY A 174 -8.17 14.38 -4.41
N GLU A 175 -8.26 15.72 -4.39
CA GLU A 175 -9.42 16.44 -3.84
C GLU A 175 -10.71 16.04 -4.54
N ALA A 176 -10.68 15.98 -5.88
CA ALA A 176 -11.84 15.58 -6.67
C ALA A 176 -12.22 14.12 -6.37
N MET A 177 -11.25 13.20 -6.35
CA MET A 177 -11.50 11.80 -6.00
C MET A 177 -12.18 11.66 -4.65
N GLY A 178 -11.68 12.33 -3.61
CA GLY A 178 -12.25 12.18 -2.28
C GLY A 178 -13.60 12.88 -2.09
N ARG A 179 -13.83 14.01 -2.77
CA ARG A 179 -15.13 14.67 -2.82
C ARG A 179 -16.20 13.80 -3.49
N GLU A 180 -15.92 13.28 -4.69
CA GLU A 180 -16.89 12.49 -5.45
C GLU A 180 -17.17 11.14 -4.77
N LEU A 181 -16.16 10.54 -4.10
CA LEU A 181 -16.30 9.24 -3.46
C LEU A 181 -16.65 9.33 -1.96
N GLY A 182 -16.77 10.52 -1.39
CA GLY A 182 -17.15 10.71 0.03
C GLY A 182 -16.16 10.10 1.03
N SER A 183 -14.87 10.11 0.72
CA SER A 183 -13.79 9.64 1.60
C SER A 183 -12.47 10.32 1.22
N PRO A 184 -11.68 10.84 2.18
CA PRO A 184 -10.41 11.47 1.85
C PRO A 184 -9.54 10.58 0.96
N CYS A 185 -9.04 11.13 -0.15
CA CYS A 185 -8.02 10.51 -0.97
C CYS A 185 -6.65 10.76 -0.34
N VAL A 186 -5.86 9.72 -0.09
CA VAL A 186 -4.46 9.94 0.33
C VAL A 186 -3.62 10.20 -0.92
N VAL A 187 -2.98 11.37 -0.99
CA VAL A 187 -2.07 11.75 -2.06
C VAL A 187 -0.63 11.61 -1.56
N ASN A 188 0.05 10.55 -1.99
CA ASN A 188 1.39 10.22 -1.53
C ASN A 188 2.48 10.70 -2.50
N VAL A 189 3.48 11.41 -1.97
CA VAL A 189 4.60 11.99 -2.72
C VAL A 189 5.86 11.16 -2.48
N TRP A 190 6.24 10.38 -3.49
CA TRP A 190 7.53 9.69 -3.58
C TRP A 190 8.34 10.21 -4.76
N ILE A 191 9.66 10.42 -4.59
CA ILE A 191 10.55 10.88 -5.66
C ILE A 191 11.83 10.03 -5.72
N PRO A 192 12.43 9.85 -6.91
CA PRO A 192 13.65 9.06 -7.08
C PRO A 192 14.94 9.84 -6.83
N ASP A 193 14.83 11.12 -6.44
CA ASP A 193 15.92 12.09 -6.43
C ASP A 193 17.14 11.62 -5.63
N GLY A 194 18.27 11.41 -6.29
CA GLY A 194 19.45 10.87 -5.63
C GLY A 194 20.69 10.78 -6.51
N TYR A 195 21.78 10.31 -5.93
CA TYR A 195 23.04 10.05 -6.61
C TYR A 195 23.41 8.58 -6.50
N LYS A 196 23.82 8.01 -7.64
CA LYS A 196 24.40 6.67 -7.71
C LYS A 196 25.65 6.52 -6.85
N ASP A 197 26.56 7.49 -6.95
CA ASP A 197 27.87 7.48 -6.27
C ASP A 197 27.97 8.62 -5.24
N LEU A 198 29.08 8.68 -4.51
CA LEU A 198 29.31 9.61 -3.40
C LEU A 198 29.12 11.08 -3.83
N PRO A 199 28.12 11.79 -3.27
CA PRO A 199 27.94 13.21 -3.57
C PRO A 199 28.93 14.08 -2.80
N ALA A 200 29.37 15.16 -3.46
CA ALA A 200 30.12 16.23 -2.81
C ALA A 200 29.23 17.12 -1.92
N ASP A 201 27.93 17.21 -2.22
CA ASP A 201 26.97 18.04 -1.51
C ASP A 201 25.63 17.33 -1.31
N ARG A 202 25.27 17.10 -0.05
CA ARG A 202 23.96 16.55 0.37
C ARG A 202 22.98 17.62 0.88
N TRP A 203 23.42 18.88 0.95
CA TRP A 203 22.65 20.00 1.50
C TRP A 203 21.83 20.68 0.43
N ALA A 204 22.42 21.08 -0.70
CA ALA A 204 21.71 21.86 -1.71
C ALA A 204 20.50 21.14 -2.32
N PRO A 205 20.54 19.82 -2.66
CA PRO A 205 19.34 19.14 -3.13
C PRO A 205 18.25 19.08 -2.07
N ARG A 206 18.57 18.85 -0.79
CA ARG A 206 17.59 18.85 0.31
C ARG A 206 16.98 20.23 0.54
N ALA A 207 17.77 21.29 0.42
CA ALA A 207 17.25 22.66 0.50
C ALA A 207 16.24 22.96 -0.62
N ARG A 208 16.54 22.52 -1.86
CA ARG A 208 15.60 22.63 -2.99
C ARG A 208 14.37 21.76 -2.82
N LEU A 209 14.52 20.53 -2.33
CA LEU A 209 13.38 19.66 -2.03
C LEU A 209 12.45 20.32 -1.02
N LYS A 210 12.99 20.87 0.07
CA LYS A 210 12.18 21.60 1.06
C LYS A 210 11.41 22.75 0.41
N GLN A 211 12.10 23.58 -0.39
CA GLN A 211 11.45 24.68 -1.12
C GLN A 211 10.32 24.17 -2.03
N SER A 212 10.56 23.11 -2.80
CA SER A 212 9.55 22.52 -3.69
C SER A 212 8.34 21.98 -2.94
N LEU A 213 8.53 21.34 -1.79
CA LEU A 213 7.44 20.85 -0.95
C LEU A 213 6.67 22.02 -0.32
N ASP A 214 7.36 23.07 0.14
CA ASP A 214 6.73 24.28 0.66
C ASP A 214 5.84 24.93 -0.42
N GLU A 215 6.34 25.04 -1.66
CA GLU A 215 5.60 25.57 -2.81
C GLU A 215 4.41 24.68 -3.21
N MET A 216 4.60 23.35 -3.25
CA MET A 216 3.57 22.38 -3.62
C MET A 216 2.43 22.33 -2.58
N PHE A 217 2.76 22.46 -1.30
CA PHE A 217 1.82 22.38 -0.19
C PHE A 217 1.30 23.76 0.27
N ALA A 218 1.62 24.84 -0.44
CA ALA A 218 1.21 26.20 -0.07
C ALA A 218 -0.31 26.41 -0.09
N GLU A 219 -1.03 25.71 -0.97
CA GLU A 219 -2.50 25.69 -0.98
C GLU A 219 -3.01 24.68 0.05
N ASP A 220 -3.72 25.17 1.08
CA ASP A 220 -4.46 24.33 2.01
C ASP A 220 -5.73 23.83 1.32
N LEU A 221 -5.85 22.51 1.18
CA LEU A 221 -6.97 21.85 0.55
C LEU A 221 -7.80 21.11 1.61
N ASN A 222 -9.08 20.80 1.33
CA ASN A 222 -9.96 20.31 2.38
C ASN A 222 -9.51 18.92 2.91
N PRO A 223 -9.15 18.80 4.20
CA PRO A 223 -8.78 17.53 4.84
C PRO A 223 -9.85 16.43 4.75
N GLU A 224 -11.12 16.79 4.58
CA GLU A 224 -12.22 15.83 4.39
C GLU A 224 -12.22 15.20 2.98
N HIS A 225 -11.51 15.80 2.03
CA HIS A 225 -11.43 15.34 0.64
C HIS A 225 -10.05 14.78 0.30
N MET A 226 -8.96 15.26 0.89
CA MET A 226 -7.66 14.61 0.74
C MET A 226 -6.73 14.75 1.94
N ARG A 227 -5.75 13.85 1.99
CA ARG A 227 -4.60 13.90 2.90
C ARG A 227 -3.31 13.91 2.09
N ASP A 228 -2.38 14.80 2.41
CA ASP A 228 -1.03 14.80 1.83
C ASP A 228 -0.12 13.85 2.63
N ALA A 229 0.59 12.96 1.94
CA ALA A 229 1.62 12.09 2.51
C ALA A 229 2.96 12.25 1.77
N ILE A 230 4.07 12.04 2.48
CA ILE A 230 5.44 12.11 1.92
C ILE A 230 6.24 10.85 2.27
N GLU A 231 6.88 10.27 1.27
CA GLU A 231 7.50 8.95 1.37
C GLU A 231 9.01 8.99 1.24
N CYS A 232 9.70 8.47 2.26
CA CYS A 232 11.15 8.32 2.23
C CYS A 232 11.58 7.04 1.52
N LYS A 233 12.82 7.04 1.03
CA LYS A 233 13.52 5.83 0.58
C LYS A 233 14.97 5.86 1.04
N LEU A 234 15.52 4.72 1.41
CA LEU A 234 16.93 4.58 1.76
C LEU A 234 17.83 4.69 0.51
N PHE A 235 17.53 3.86 -0.49
CA PHE A 235 18.25 3.81 -1.76
C PHE A 235 17.40 3.19 -2.87
N GLY A 236 17.74 3.46 -4.13
CA GLY A 236 17.21 2.77 -5.30
C GLY A 236 18.34 2.37 -6.26
N ILE A 237 18.04 1.54 -7.26
CA ILE A 237 19.02 1.20 -8.30
C ILE A 237 19.35 2.47 -9.11
N GLY A 238 20.61 2.90 -9.14
CA GLY A 238 21.02 4.18 -9.70
C GLY A 238 20.93 5.39 -8.76
N SER A 239 20.52 5.20 -7.50
CA SER A 239 20.55 6.21 -6.42
C SER A 239 21.09 5.62 -5.11
N GLU A 240 22.07 4.70 -5.21
CA GLU A 240 22.54 3.84 -4.12
C GLU A 240 23.23 4.60 -2.98
N SER A 241 24.00 5.65 -3.32
CA SER A 241 24.88 6.33 -2.35
C SER A 241 24.22 7.51 -1.64
N TYR A 242 23.09 7.98 -2.16
CA TYR A 242 22.35 9.11 -1.62
C TYR A 242 20.95 9.22 -2.23
N VAL A 243 19.95 9.34 -1.35
CA VAL A 243 18.59 9.75 -1.68
C VAL A 243 18.30 11.08 -0.99
N THR A 244 17.74 12.03 -1.73
CA THR A 244 17.43 13.39 -1.24
C THR A 244 16.35 13.34 -0.17
N GLY A 245 15.26 12.64 -0.47
CA GLY A 245 14.13 12.38 0.43
C GLY A 245 14.41 11.24 1.42
N SER A 246 15.40 11.42 2.29
CA SER A 246 15.74 10.43 3.33
C SER A 246 14.72 10.41 4.47
N HIS A 247 14.71 9.34 5.27
CA HIS A 247 13.80 9.18 6.40
C HIS A 247 13.81 10.39 7.36
N GLU A 248 14.98 10.85 7.82
CA GLU A 248 15.07 11.98 8.75
C GLU A 248 14.57 13.29 8.14
N PHE A 249 14.72 13.44 6.81
CA PHE A 249 14.26 14.64 6.11
C PHE A 249 12.73 14.69 6.12
N TYR A 250 12.08 13.60 5.72
CA TYR A 250 10.62 13.55 5.65
C TYR A 250 9.96 13.43 7.02
N LEU A 251 10.57 12.75 7.99
CA LEU A 251 10.10 12.76 9.38
C LEU A 251 10.10 14.20 9.94
N ALA A 252 11.22 14.91 9.81
CA ALA A 252 11.32 16.30 10.29
C ALA A 252 10.37 17.23 9.53
N TYR A 253 10.26 17.10 8.20
CA TYR A 253 9.34 17.88 7.40
C TYR A 253 7.88 17.62 7.76
N GLY A 254 7.50 16.34 7.94
CA GLY A 254 6.16 15.92 8.32
C GLY A 254 5.74 16.50 9.67
N VAL A 255 6.62 16.42 10.68
CA VAL A 255 6.37 17.03 12.01
C VAL A 255 6.26 18.54 11.91
N ALA A 256 7.19 19.21 11.23
CA ALA A 256 7.24 20.67 11.17
C ALA A 256 6.06 21.30 10.39
N ASN A 257 5.54 20.59 9.38
CA ASN A 257 4.51 21.09 8.47
C ASN A 257 3.17 20.36 8.58
N ARG A 258 3.01 19.50 9.60
CA ARG A 258 1.80 18.69 9.85
C ARG A 258 1.37 17.88 8.62
N LYS A 259 2.34 17.26 7.96
CA LYS A 259 2.11 16.35 6.83
C LYS A 259 2.27 14.91 7.29
N MET A 260 1.42 14.04 6.75
CA MET A 260 1.52 12.61 7.00
C MET A 260 2.82 12.09 6.40
N ILE A 261 3.45 11.11 7.05
CA ILE A 261 4.56 10.38 6.44
C ILE A 261 4.08 9.02 5.95
N THR A 262 4.78 8.50 4.95
CA THR A 262 4.60 7.15 4.44
C THR A 262 5.76 6.29 4.90
N LEU A 263 5.45 5.18 5.55
CA LEU A 263 6.42 4.16 5.94
C LEU A 263 6.25 2.94 5.02
N ASP A 264 7.16 2.78 4.08
CA ASP A 264 7.23 1.59 3.22
C ASP A 264 8.13 0.52 3.86
N ALA A 265 7.65 -0.72 3.92
CA ALA A 265 8.36 -1.84 4.55
C ALA A 265 9.70 -2.22 3.87
N GLY A 266 9.90 -1.87 2.60
CA GLY A 266 11.08 -2.13 1.79
C GLY A 266 12.10 -0.99 1.77
N HIS A 267 11.73 0.19 2.25
CA HIS A 267 12.50 1.44 2.08
C HIS A 267 13.56 1.73 3.15
N PHE A 268 13.83 0.80 4.07
CA PHE A 268 14.69 1.01 5.24
C PHE A 268 15.97 0.16 5.22
N HIS A 269 16.84 0.35 6.22
CA HIS A 269 18.09 -0.39 6.31
C HIS A 269 17.84 -1.90 6.51
N PRO A 270 18.84 -2.77 6.22
CA PRO A 270 18.76 -4.16 6.59
C PRO A 270 18.42 -4.30 8.08
N THR A 271 17.45 -5.16 8.41
CA THR A 271 16.89 -5.40 9.77
C THR A 271 16.03 -4.28 10.36
N GLU A 272 15.89 -3.14 9.68
CA GLU A 272 15.02 -2.06 10.12
C GLU A 272 13.56 -2.34 9.68
N GLY A 273 12.67 -2.50 10.65
CA GLY A 273 11.24 -2.76 10.41
C GLY A 273 10.36 -1.54 10.69
N ILE A 274 9.23 -1.43 10.00
CA ILE A 274 8.30 -0.31 10.15
C ILE A 274 7.36 -0.43 11.36
N ALA A 275 7.22 -1.63 11.95
CA ALA A 275 6.36 -1.85 13.12
C ALA A 275 6.81 -1.02 14.32
N ASP A 276 8.12 -1.01 14.63
CA ASP A 276 8.71 -0.25 15.74
C ASP A 276 8.52 1.27 15.58
N LYS A 277 8.42 1.75 14.33
CA LYS A 277 8.25 3.17 14.03
C LYS A 277 6.85 3.68 14.34
N LEU A 278 5.83 2.82 14.31
CA LEU A 278 4.43 3.23 14.43
C LEU A 278 4.15 3.96 15.75
N SER A 279 4.50 3.33 16.87
CA SER A 279 4.26 3.90 18.21
C SER A 279 5.03 5.20 18.41
N ALA A 280 6.26 5.30 17.88
CA ALA A 280 7.06 6.51 17.91
C ALA A 280 6.45 7.64 17.08
N VAL A 281 6.08 7.37 15.83
CA VAL A 281 5.55 8.39 14.89
C VAL A 281 4.17 8.87 15.33
N LEU A 282 3.27 7.96 15.69
CA LEU A 282 1.89 8.30 16.10
C LEU A 282 1.81 8.99 17.47
N THR A 283 2.93 9.12 18.19
CA THR A 283 3.03 10.00 19.36
C THR A 283 3.10 11.48 18.95
N PHE A 284 3.57 11.79 17.74
CA PHE A 284 3.74 13.15 17.23
C PHE A 284 2.81 13.49 16.06
N MET A 285 2.24 12.48 15.39
CA MET A 285 1.39 12.64 14.20
C MET A 285 0.01 12.03 14.42
N ASP A 286 -1.01 12.65 13.84
CA ASP A 286 -2.40 12.18 13.94
C ASP A 286 -2.63 10.91 13.11
N GLU A 287 -2.08 10.86 11.90
CA GLU A 287 -2.26 9.79 10.92
C GLU A 287 -0.92 9.40 10.27
N VAL A 288 -0.81 8.17 9.76
CA VAL A 288 0.34 7.66 8.97
C VAL A 288 -0.15 6.81 7.79
N LEU A 289 0.54 6.89 6.65
CA LEU A 289 0.34 5.96 5.53
C LEU A 289 1.37 4.83 5.64
N LEU A 290 0.92 3.59 5.48
CA LEU A 290 1.82 2.45 5.34
C LEU A 290 1.78 1.95 3.91
N HIS A 291 2.95 1.71 3.34
CA HIS A 291 3.10 0.87 2.16
C HIS A 291 3.69 -0.46 2.61
N VAL A 292 2.86 -1.51 2.57
CA VAL A 292 3.28 -2.84 2.97
C VAL A 292 3.79 -3.57 1.73
N SER A 293 5.10 -3.79 1.72
CA SER A 293 5.87 -4.46 0.67
C SER A 293 6.70 -5.60 1.28
N ARG A 294 7.49 -6.30 0.45
CA ARG A 294 8.50 -7.25 0.95
C ARG A 294 9.84 -7.06 0.24
N GLY A 295 10.75 -6.38 0.93
CA GLY A 295 12.15 -6.27 0.51
C GLY A 295 12.90 -7.60 0.61
N VAL A 296 13.55 -8.02 -0.47
CA VAL A 296 14.43 -9.19 -0.53
C VAL A 296 15.84 -8.70 -0.81
N ARG A 297 16.56 -8.34 0.26
CA ARG A 297 17.91 -7.76 0.29
C ARG A 297 18.03 -6.32 -0.21
N TRP A 298 17.09 -5.87 -1.02
CA TRP A 298 16.90 -4.50 -1.46
C TRP A 298 15.40 -4.24 -1.52
N ASP A 299 15.02 -3.01 -1.88
CA ASP A 299 13.64 -2.65 -2.13
C ASP A 299 13.14 -3.28 -3.44
N SER A 300 12.80 -4.56 -3.35
CA SER A 300 12.59 -5.45 -4.48
C SER A 300 11.13 -5.70 -4.80
N ASP A 301 10.21 -5.04 -4.10
CA ASP A 301 8.78 -5.06 -4.40
C ASP A 301 8.17 -6.46 -4.56
N HIS A 302 8.58 -7.41 -3.71
CA HIS A 302 7.96 -8.73 -3.75
C HIS A 302 6.61 -8.73 -3.06
N VAL A 303 5.75 -9.65 -3.50
CA VAL A 303 4.44 -9.88 -2.89
C VAL A 303 4.58 -10.12 -1.38
N VAL A 304 3.74 -9.41 -0.62
CA VAL A 304 3.59 -9.56 0.83
C VAL A 304 3.17 -10.99 1.17
N ILE A 305 3.80 -11.55 2.19
CA ILE A 305 3.48 -12.89 2.72
C ILE A 305 3.27 -12.81 4.23
N LEU A 306 2.57 -13.79 4.78
CA LEU A 306 2.41 -13.91 6.23
C LEU A 306 3.73 -14.38 6.88
N ASN A 307 4.67 -13.45 7.07
CA ASN A 307 5.92 -13.63 7.80
C ASN A 307 5.88 -12.91 9.16
N ASP A 308 6.99 -12.95 9.89
CA ASP A 308 7.08 -12.34 11.21
C ASP A 308 6.99 -10.81 11.17
N ASP A 309 7.57 -10.14 10.17
CA ASP A 309 7.51 -8.68 10.04
C ASP A 309 6.06 -8.19 9.83
N LEU A 310 5.29 -8.87 8.96
CA LEU A 310 3.89 -8.54 8.72
C LEU A 310 3.02 -8.81 9.96
N ARG A 311 3.31 -9.89 10.69
CA ARG A 311 2.63 -10.21 11.95
C ARG A 311 2.92 -9.16 13.02
N LEU A 312 4.19 -8.77 13.17
CA LEU A 312 4.59 -7.73 14.12
C LEU A 312 3.94 -6.39 13.78
N LEU A 313 3.89 -6.02 12.49
CA LEU A 313 3.19 -4.82 12.05
C LEU A 313 1.70 -4.84 12.43
N ALA A 314 1.01 -5.93 12.13
CA ALA A 314 -0.40 -6.09 12.48
C ALA A 314 -0.63 -6.07 14.01
N GLU A 315 0.28 -6.67 14.78
CA GLU A 315 0.26 -6.61 16.24
C GLU A 315 0.36 -5.17 16.75
N GLU A 316 1.27 -4.35 16.23
CA GLU A 316 1.39 -2.95 16.63
C GLU A 316 0.15 -2.13 16.25
N LEU A 317 -0.42 -2.36 15.08
CA LEU A 317 -1.66 -1.70 14.64
C LEU A 317 -2.84 -2.00 15.58
N VAL A 318 -3.04 -3.27 15.92
CA VAL A 318 -4.15 -3.73 16.76
C VAL A 318 -3.91 -3.41 18.23
N ARG A 319 -2.72 -3.73 18.77
CA ARG A 319 -2.39 -3.48 20.19
C ARG A 319 -2.31 -2.00 20.50
N GLY A 320 -1.88 -1.18 19.53
CA GLY A 320 -1.88 0.27 19.63
C GLY A 320 -3.29 0.86 19.58
N GLY A 321 -4.29 0.14 19.04
CA GLY A 321 -5.63 0.65 18.84
C GLY A 321 -5.65 1.81 17.83
N VAL A 322 -4.86 1.69 16.75
CA VAL A 322 -4.60 2.79 15.79
C VAL A 322 -5.08 2.48 14.37
N LEU A 323 -5.89 1.44 14.16
CA LEU A 323 -6.39 1.06 12.83
C LEU A 323 -7.16 2.19 12.12
N ASP A 324 -7.78 3.10 12.87
CA ASP A 324 -8.50 4.29 12.37
C ASP A 324 -7.57 5.47 12.03
N ARG A 325 -6.30 5.41 12.48
CA ARG A 325 -5.27 6.43 12.27
C ARG A 325 -4.23 6.01 11.23
N VAL A 326 -4.31 4.79 10.72
CA VAL A 326 -3.37 4.24 9.76
C VAL A 326 -4.06 3.96 8.43
N HIS A 327 -3.55 4.56 7.36
CA HIS A 327 -3.95 4.23 6.00
C HIS A 327 -3.11 3.05 5.52
N LEU A 328 -3.73 1.91 5.24
CA LEU A 328 -3.04 0.69 4.83
C LEU A 328 -3.01 0.58 3.31
N GLY A 329 -1.85 0.85 2.70
CA GLY A 329 -1.54 0.58 1.31
C GLY A 329 -0.67 -0.66 1.15
N LEU A 330 -0.80 -1.35 0.02
CA LEU A 330 0.19 -2.30 -0.45
C LEU A 330 1.10 -1.61 -1.45
N ASP A 331 2.37 -2.00 -1.51
CA ASP A 331 3.28 -1.61 -2.59
C ASP A 331 4.15 -2.81 -2.96
N PHE A 332 3.92 -3.37 -4.14
CA PHE A 332 4.77 -4.41 -4.72
C PHE A 332 4.48 -4.56 -6.21
N PHE A 333 5.37 -5.19 -6.97
CA PHE A 333 5.14 -5.48 -8.37
C PHE A 333 5.98 -6.68 -8.82
N ASP A 334 5.45 -7.88 -8.61
CA ASP A 334 6.07 -9.12 -9.07
C ASP A 334 5.58 -9.45 -10.48
N ALA A 335 6.44 -9.20 -11.48
CA ALA A 335 6.18 -9.50 -12.88
C ALA A 335 6.53 -10.96 -13.25
N SER A 336 6.98 -11.78 -12.30
CA SER A 336 7.35 -13.19 -12.54
C SER A 336 6.20 -14.18 -12.36
N ILE A 337 5.07 -13.71 -11.79
CA ILE A 337 3.87 -14.52 -11.53
C ILE A 337 2.61 -13.85 -12.09
N ASN A 338 1.48 -14.55 -12.01
CA ASN A 338 0.17 -13.99 -12.34
C ASN A 338 -0.15 -12.79 -11.43
N ARG A 339 -0.38 -11.61 -12.05
CA ARG A 339 -0.58 -10.34 -11.35
C ARG A 339 -1.85 -10.29 -10.49
N LEU A 340 -2.92 -10.97 -10.91
CA LEU A 340 -4.11 -11.14 -10.09
C LEU A 340 -3.80 -11.97 -8.84
N ALA A 341 -3.03 -13.05 -9.01
CA ALA A 341 -2.60 -13.86 -7.86
C ALA A 341 -1.73 -13.05 -6.90
N ALA A 342 -0.84 -12.18 -7.40
CA ALA A 342 -0.02 -11.31 -6.58
C ALA A 342 -0.87 -10.43 -5.65
N TRP A 343 -1.87 -9.71 -6.19
CA TRP A 343 -2.80 -8.92 -5.37
C TRP A 343 -3.58 -9.76 -4.36
N VAL A 344 -4.13 -10.91 -4.80
CA VAL A 344 -4.93 -11.78 -3.95
C VAL A 344 -4.10 -12.34 -2.80
N ILE A 345 -2.86 -12.77 -3.06
CA ILE A 345 -1.93 -13.29 -2.05
C ILE A 345 -1.57 -12.18 -1.06
N GLY A 346 -1.06 -11.04 -1.54
CA GLY A 346 -0.57 -9.96 -0.67
C GLY A 346 -1.67 -9.37 0.20
N THR A 347 -2.84 -9.08 -0.39
CA THR A 347 -3.97 -8.51 0.36
C THR A 347 -4.52 -9.49 1.39
N ARG A 348 -4.69 -10.77 1.02
CA ARG A 348 -5.13 -11.80 1.98
C ARG A 348 -4.08 -12.06 3.06
N ALA A 349 -2.79 -11.90 2.78
CA ALA A 349 -1.73 -12.02 3.79
C ALA A 349 -1.85 -10.90 4.84
N MET A 350 -2.05 -9.66 4.41
CA MET A 350 -2.27 -8.52 5.32
C MET A 350 -3.57 -8.68 6.13
N LEU A 351 -4.67 -9.10 5.51
CA LEU A 351 -5.91 -9.36 6.25
C LEU A 351 -5.75 -10.50 7.28
N LYS A 352 -5.00 -11.55 6.93
CA LYS A 352 -4.70 -12.65 7.88
C LYS A 352 -3.83 -12.19 9.03
N SER A 353 -2.82 -11.33 8.80
CA SER A 353 -1.99 -10.82 9.90
C SER A 353 -2.82 -9.95 10.85
N LEU A 354 -3.69 -9.08 10.33
CA LEU A 354 -4.65 -8.31 11.12
C LEU A 354 -5.60 -9.21 11.92
N LEU A 355 -6.17 -10.25 11.28
CA LEU A 355 -7.01 -11.21 11.98
C LEU A 355 -6.25 -11.90 13.13
N LEU A 356 -5.02 -12.36 12.87
CA LEU A 356 -4.20 -13.00 13.90
C LEU A 356 -3.93 -12.07 15.08
N ALA A 357 -3.68 -10.79 14.82
CA ALA A 357 -3.49 -9.78 15.87
C ALA A 357 -4.79 -9.47 16.64
N LEU A 358 -5.93 -9.37 15.95
CA LEU A 358 -7.27 -9.19 16.55
C LEU A 358 -7.70 -10.38 17.41
N LEU A 359 -7.16 -11.57 17.15
CA LEU A 359 -7.42 -12.79 17.91
C LEU A 359 -6.51 -12.96 19.13
N GLN A 360 -5.70 -11.97 19.48
CA GLN A 360 -4.84 -12.02 20.66
C GLN A 360 -5.54 -11.42 21.90
N PRO A 361 -5.35 -12.00 23.10
CA PRO A 361 -5.83 -11.44 24.36
C PRO A 361 -4.94 -10.27 24.80
N THR A 362 -4.99 -9.17 24.04
CA THR A 362 -4.06 -8.04 24.15
C THR A 362 -3.96 -7.45 25.56
N GLN A 363 -5.10 -7.27 26.24
CA GLN A 363 -5.08 -6.71 27.60
C GLN A 363 -4.34 -7.64 28.59
N MET A 364 -4.58 -8.95 28.52
CA MET A 364 -3.87 -9.94 29.32
C MET A 364 -2.36 -9.88 29.06
N LEU A 365 -1.94 -9.80 27.80
CA LEU A 365 -0.52 -9.69 27.44
C LEU A 365 0.14 -8.42 28.00
N LYS A 366 -0.56 -7.27 27.94
CA LYS A 366 -0.10 -6.01 28.52
C LYS A 366 0.00 -6.08 30.05
N ASP A 367 -0.95 -6.72 30.72
CA ASP A 367 -0.93 -6.86 32.18
C ASP A 367 0.22 -7.77 32.65
N LEU A 368 0.51 -8.85 31.91
CA LEU A 368 1.68 -9.71 32.15
C LEU A 368 3.00 -8.95 31.96
N GLU A 369 3.09 -8.11 30.93
CA GLU A 369 4.25 -7.24 30.72
C GLU A 369 4.46 -6.24 31.85
N LEU A 370 3.39 -5.55 32.27
CA LEU A 370 3.46 -4.55 33.36
C LEU A 370 3.79 -5.16 34.72
N SER A 371 3.36 -6.40 34.96
CA SER A 371 3.68 -7.14 36.19
C SER A 371 5.06 -7.80 36.19
N GLY A 372 5.77 -7.77 35.05
CA GLY A 372 7.10 -8.36 34.89
C GLY A 372 7.10 -9.87 34.65
N ASP A 373 5.94 -10.49 34.39
CA ASP A 373 5.85 -11.91 34.04
C ASP A 373 6.15 -12.11 32.54
N PHE A 374 7.43 -11.88 32.20
CA PHE A 374 7.91 -12.00 30.83
C PHE A 374 7.90 -13.45 30.34
N THR A 375 7.93 -14.43 31.25
CA THR A 375 7.83 -15.85 30.91
C THR A 375 6.43 -16.18 30.41
N ALA A 376 5.38 -15.82 31.14
CA ALA A 376 4.01 -16.06 30.70
C ALA A 376 3.69 -15.28 29.43
N ARG A 377 4.10 -14.00 29.35
CA ARG A 377 3.90 -13.17 28.15
C ARG A 377 4.45 -13.85 26.90
N LEU A 378 5.72 -14.28 26.94
CA LEU A 378 6.37 -14.94 25.80
C LEU A 378 5.75 -16.31 25.49
N ALA A 379 5.49 -17.14 26.51
CA ALA A 379 4.91 -18.46 26.33
C ALA A 379 3.53 -18.40 25.65
N ILE A 380 2.65 -17.50 26.12
CA ILE A 380 1.33 -17.30 25.52
C ILE A 380 1.45 -16.77 24.09
N GLN A 381 2.34 -15.79 23.84
CA GLN A 381 2.55 -15.27 22.48
C GLN A 381 2.98 -16.35 21.48
N GLU A 382 3.80 -17.31 21.89
CA GLU A 382 4.18 -18.45 21.04
C GLU A 382 3.02 -19.43 20.83
N ASP A 383 2.29 -19.79 21.89
CA ASP A 383 1.18 -20.75 21.78
C ASP A 383 0.02 -20.21 20.91
N LEU A 384 -0.24 -18.90 20.96
CA LEU A 384 -1.21 -18.22 20.10
C LEU A 384 -0.95 -18.46 18.60
N LYS A 385 0.30 -18.70 18.18
CA LYS A 385 0.64 -18.96 16.77
C LYS A 385 0.05 -20.26 16.23
N THR A 386 -0.31 -21.18 17.12
CA THR A 386 -0.86 -22.51 16.78
C THR A 386 -2.35 -22.66 17.10
N MET A 387 -2.97 -21.60 17.62
CA MET A 387 -4.43 -21.52 17.80
C MET A 387 -5.17 -21.63 16.46
N PRO A 388 -6.46 -22.05 16.46
CA PRO A 388 -7.21 -22.37 15.25
C PRO A 388 -7.68 -21.13 14.45
N ALA A 389 -6.81 -20.15 14.21
CA ALA A 389 -7.11 -18.94 13.43
C ALA A 389 -7.57 -19.23 11.98
N GLY A 390 -7.10 -20.33 11.39
CA GLY A 390 -7.50 -20.75 10.04
C GLY A 390 -9.01 -20.96 9.90
N ALA A 391 -9.66 -21.51 10.95
CA ALA A 391 -11.11 -21.70 10.95
C ALA A 391 -11.88 -20.38 11.05
N VAL A 392 -11.35 -19.40 11.80
CA VAL A 392 -11.91 -18.05 11.86
C VAL A 392 -11.75 -17.35 10.50
N TRP A 393 -10.59 -17.50 9.85
CA TRP A 393 -10.35 -16.95 8.51
C TRP A 393 -11.28 -17.55 7.44
N ASP A 394 -11.47 -18.86 7.44
CA ASP A 394 -12.36 -19.51 6.47
C ASP A 394 -13.83 -19.10 6.68
N ARG A 395 -14.25 -18.94 7.95
CA ARG A 395 -15.56 -18.37 8.27
C ARG A 395 -15.70 -16.93 7.80
N TYR A 396 -14.66 -16.11 7.99
CA TYR A 396 -14.62 -14.74 7.49
C TYR A 396 -14.77 -14.69 5.96
N CYS A 397 -14.03 -15.53 5.22
CA CYS A 397 -14.15 -15.62 3.77
C CYS A 397 -15.57 -15.99 3.33
N GLU A 398 -16.18 -16.99 3.97
CA GLU A 398 -17.56 -17.41 3.69
C GLU A 398 -18.57 -16.27 3.93
N GLN A 399 -18.45 -15.55 5.05
CA GLN A 399 -19.32 -14.40 5.36
C GLN A 399 -19.19 -13.25 4.35
N GLN A 400 -17.99 -13.07 3.79
CA GLN A 400 -17.71 -12.06 2.77
C GLN A 400 -18.01 -12.55 1.34
N GLY A 401 -18.50 -13.78 1.16
CA GLY A 401 -18.86 -14.33 -0.14
C GLY A 401 -17.68 -14.63 -1.06
N VAL A 402 -16.46 -14.81 -0.51
CA VAL A 402 -15.26 -15.13 -1.27
C VAL A 402 -14.76 -16.55 -0.96
N PRO A 403 -13.98 -17.18 -1.85
CA PRO A 403 -13.49 -18.55 -1.60
C PRO A 403 -12.61 -18.66 -0.33
N ALA A 404 -13.02 -19.57 0.55
CA ALA A 404 -12.19 -20.07 1.66
C ALA A 404 -11.12 -21.04 1.15
N GLY A 405 -10.08 -21.29 1.96
CA GLY A 405 -8.97 -22.17 1.58
C GLY A 405 -8.27 -21.73 0.28
N MET A 406 -8.07 -22.69 -0.63
CA MET A 406 -7.33 -22.52 -1.89
C MET A 406 -8.22 -22.38 -3.13
N GLY A 407 -9.55 -22.33 -2.97
CA GLY A 407 -10.50 -22.26 -4.11
C GLY A 407 -10.31 -21.03 -5.01
N TRP A 408 -9.82 -19.92 -4.46
CA TRP A 408 -9.53 -18.69 -5.22
C TRP A 408 -8.48 -18.91 -6.33
N LEU A 409 -7.58 -19.89 -6.20
CA LEU A 409 -6.56 -20.14 -7.23
C LEU A 409 -7.16 -20.76 -8.50
N GLU A 410 -8.23 -21.56 -8.36
CA GLU A 410 -8.96 -22.12 -9.49
C GLU A 410 -9.70 -21.01 -10.26
N GLU A 411 -10.23 -20.02 -9.56
CA GLU A 411 -10.82 -18.82 -10.14
C GLU A 411 -9.81 -17.97 -10.94
N VAL A 412 -8.60 -17.80 -10.42
CA VAL A 412 -7.51 -17.11 -11.13
C VAL A 412 -7.11 -17.87 -12.39
N ARG A 413 -6.90 -19.19 -12.29
CA ARG A 413 -6.56 -20.03 -13.46
C ARG A 413 -7.63 -19.97 -14.54
N GLY A 414 -8.90 -20.05 -14.15
CA GLY A 414 -10.01 -19.93 -15.09
C GLY A 414 -10.06 -18.56 -15.76
N TYR A 415 -9.79 -17.48 -15.02
CA TYR A 415 -9.69 -16.14 -15.60
C TYR A 415 -8.50 -16.00 -16.55
N GLU A 416 -7.36 -16.57 -16.19
CA GLU A 416 -6.16 -16.59 -17.00
C GLU A 416 -6.40 -17.25 -18.36
N GLU A 417 -6.99 -18.45 -18.38
CA GLU A 417 -7.31 -19.17 -19.62
C GLU A 417 -8.31 -18.41 -20.52
N ARG A 418 -9.30 -17.74 -19.93
CA ARG A 418 -10.39 -17.10 -20.67
C ARG A 418 -10.06 -15.68 -21.13
N VAL A 419 -9.24 -14.95 -20.37
CA VAL A 419 -8.98 -13.52 -20.55
C VAL A 419 -7.49 -13.26 -20.76
N LEU A 420 -6.65 -13.57 -19.78
CA LEU A 420 -5.24 -13.13 -19.78
C LEU A 420 -4.42 -13.78 -20.91
N ALA A 421 -4.65 -15.07 -21.19
CA ALA A 421 -3.95 -15.82 -22.24
C ALA A 421 -4.27 -15.34 -23.66
N ARG A 422 -5.25 -14.45 -23.82
CA ARG A 422 -5.66 -13.86 -25.11
C ARG A 422 -5.09 -12.46 -25.33
N ARG A 423 -4.23 -11.98 -24.42
CA ARG A 423 -3.59 -10.66 -24.50
C ARG A 423 -2.24 -10.73 -25.18
#